data_AF-A0A941DRR3-F1
#
_entry.id   AF-A0A941DRR3-F1
#
_cell.length_a   1.000
_cell.length_b   1.000
_cell.length_c   1.000
_cell.angle_alpha   90.00
_cell.angle_beta   90.00
_cell.angle_gamma   90.00
#
_symmetry.space_group_name_H-M   'P 1'
#
loop_
_entity.id
_entity.type
_entity.pdbx_description
1 polymer ?
#
loop_
_entity_poly.entity_id
_entity_poly.type
_entity_poly.pdbx_seq_one_letter_code
_entity_poly.pdbx_strand_id
1 'polypeptide(L)' 'ICQLAPQDAFFEMLSNTTQAPDCRLPDTGISFERERLLSSPCIVSQDYGTRVSTLLRIHHDGSTEFMEKTLR' A
#
# COMPACT_ATOMS: atom_id res chain seq x y z
N ILE A 1 8.83 -13.90 -9.24
CA ILE A 1 9.03 -14.58 -7.94
C ILE A 1 7.77 -14.63 -7.05
N CYS A 2 6.81 -13.70 -7.15
CA CYS A 2 5.60 -13.73 -6.29
C CYS A 2 4.34 -14.36 -6.92
N GLN A 3 4.40 -14.92 -8.14
CA GLN A 3 3.21 -15.35 -8.89
C GLN A 3 2.44 -16.53 -8.27
N LEU A 4 3.09 -17.29 -7.38
CA LEU A 4 2.50 -18.44 -6.68
C LEU A 4 2.17 -18.15 -5.21
N ALA A 5 2.37 -16.90 -4.75
CA ALA A 5 2.03 -16.54 -3.39
C ALA A 5 0.51 -16.63 -3.18
N PRO A 6 0.04 -17.08 -2.00
CA PRO A 6 -1.37 -17.05 -1.69
C PRO A 6 -1.89 -15.62 -1.68
N GLN A 7 -3.17 -15.45 -1.99
CA GLN A 7 -3.81 -14.13 -2.06
C GLN A 7 -3.57 -13.27 -0.81
N ASP A 8 -3.67 -13.90 0.37
CA ASP A 8 -3.52 -13.22 1.65
C ASP A 8 -2.13 -12.60 1.85
N ALA A 9 -1.07 -13.21 1.29
CA ALA A 9 0.28 -12.67 1.38
C ALA A 9 0.42 -11.29 0.69
N PHE A 10 -0.35 -11.04 -0.37
CA PHE A 10 -0.37 -9.73 -1.01
C PHE A 10 -1.06 -8.69 -0.14
N PHE A 11 -2.16 -9.05 0.51
CA PHE A 11 -2.84 -8.15 1.44
C PHE A 11 -2.03 -7.90 2.72
N GLU A 12 -1.27 -8.89 3.19
CA GLU A 12 -0.30 -8.71 4.27
C GLU A 12 0.78 -7.71 3.87
N MET A 13 1.34 -7.81 2.67
CA MET A 13 2.29 -6.82 2.15
C MET A 13 1.69 -5.40 2.10
N LEU A 14 0.45 -5.27 1.63
CA LEU A 14 -0.26 -3.99 1.56
C LEU A 14 -0.63 -3.42 2.93
N SER A 15 -0.62 -4.24 3.99
CA SER A 15 -0.91 -3.80 5.36
C SER A 15 0.28 -3.14 6.07
N ASN A 16 1.43 -3.02 5.41
CA ASN A 16 2.64 -2.46 6.02
C ASN A 16 2.49 -0.96 6.35
N THR A 17 2.61 -0.63 7.63
CA THR A 17 2.50 0.74 8.17
C THR A 17 3.85 1.41 8.45
N THR A 18 4.97 0.76 8.07
CA THR A 18 6.32 1.25 8.33
C THR A 18 6.59 2.49 7.49
N GLN A 19 6.91 3.60 8.16
CA GLN A 19 7.35 4.83 7.51
C GLN A 19 8.78 4.66 6.98
N ALA A 20 9.07 5.33 5.86
CA ALA A 20 10.43 5.39 5.35
C ALA A 20 11.32 6.22 6.29
N PRO A 21 12.63 5.91 6.40
CA PRO A 21 13.57 6.77 7.11
C PRO A 21 13.62 8.16 6.51
N ASP A 22 13.76 9.18 7.35
CA ASP A 22 13.81 10.60 6.98
C ASP A 22 14.77 10.89 5.81
N CYS A 23 15.93 10.23 5.78
CA CYS A 23 16.94 10.41 4.72
C CYS A 23 16.54 9.84 3.35
N ARG A 24 15.45 9.09 3.27
CA ARG A 24 14.88 8.53 2.03
C ARG A 24 13.58 9.21 1.63
N LEU A 25 13.11 10.20 2.38
CA LEU A 25 11.92 10.96 2.01
C LEU A 25 12.24 11.82 0.78
N PRO A 26 11.36 11.81 -0.24
CA PRO A 26 11.49 12.69 -1.40
C PRO A 26 11.12 14.13 -1.03
N ASP A 27 11.70 15.11 -1.71
CA ASP A 27 11.25 16.52 -1.64
C ASP A 27 10.13 16.74 -2.66
N THR A 28 8.89 16.58 -2.22
CA THR A 28 7.68 16.67 -3.05
C THR A 28 7.04 18.05 -3.03
N GLY A 29 7.54 18.95 -2.18
CA GLY A 29 6.98 20.29 -1.98
C GLY A 29 5.82 20.35 -0.97
N ILE A 30 5.53 19.28 -0.23
CA ILE A 30 4.65 19.32 0.95
C ILE A 30 5.47 19.39 2.24
N SER A 31 4.81 19.52 3.39
CA SER A 31 5.55 19.54 4.66
C SER A 31 6.22 18.20 4.94
N PHE A 32 7.40 18.25 5.56
CA PHE A 32 8.16 17.06 5.95
C PHE A 32 7.33 16.04 6.75
N GLU A 33 6.51 16.51 7.71
CA GLU A 33 5.60 15.66 8.48
C GLU A 33 4.59 14.91 7.60
N ARG A 34 4.12 15.54 6.52
CA ARG A 34 3.22 14.89 5.55
C ARG A 34 3.97 13.89 4.69
N GLU A 35 5.16 14.19 4.23
CA GLU A 35 5.97 13.23 3.47
C GLU A 35 6.27 11.98 4.28
N ARG A 36 6.62 12.17 5.55
CA ARG A 36 6.81 11.10 6.51
C ARG A 36 5.53 10.30 6.72
N LEU A 37 4.38 10.96 6.93
CA LEU A 37 3.09 10.29 7.10
C LEU A 37 2.70 9.45 5.87
N LEU A 38 2.91 9.98 4.67
CA LEU A 38 2.52 9.37 3.40
C LEU A 38 3.51 8.32 2.88
N SER A 39 4.61 8.08 3.61
CA SER A 39 5.68 7.19 3.16
C SER A 39 5.39 5.71 3.33
N SER A 40 4.36 5.33 4.09
CA SER A 40 3.96 3.93 4.30
C SER A 40 2.96 3.46 3.24
N PRO A 41 3.02 2.19 2.80
CA PRO A 41 1.98 1.60 1.94
C PRO A 41 0.58 1.64 2.56
N CYS A 42 0.47 1.39 3.87
CA CYS A 42 -0.75 1.56 4.65
C CYS A 42 -0.59 2.76 5.58
N ILE A 43 -1.30 3.84 5.29
CA ILE A 43 -1.23 5.09 6.06
C ILE A 43 -2.22 4.98 7.22
N VAL A 44 -1.74 5.22 8.44
CA VAL A 44 -2.57 5.24 9.65
C VAL A 44 -2.52 6.64 10.26
N SER A 45 -3.61 7.38 10.13
CA SER A 45 -3.81 8.65 10.85
C SER A 45 -5.30 8.92 11.03
N GLN A 46 -5.61 9.84 11.96
CA GLN A 46 -6.98 10.24 12.25
C GLN A 46 -7.64 11.00 11.09
N ASP A 47 -6.86 11.82 10.38
CA ASP A 47 -7.37 12.77 9.39
C ASP A 47 -7.18 12.31 7.93
N TYR A 48 -6.28 11.35 7.70
CA TYR A 48 -5.93 10.82 6.38
C TYR A 48 -5.29 9.43 6.48
N GLY A 49 -6.09 8.38 6.26
CA GLY A 49 -5.64 6.98 6.38
C GLY A 49 -6.11 6.09 5.23
N THR A 50 -5.41 4.98 5.03
CA THR A 50 -5.76 3.98 4.00
C THR A 50 -7.04 3.26 4.41
N ARG A 51 -8.10 3.40 3.60
CA ARG A 51 -9.42 2.78 3.86
C ARG A 51 -9.58 1.40 3.23
N VAL A 52 -8.91 1.19 2.10
CA VAL A 52 -9.04 -0.04 1.32
C VAL A 52 -7.68 -0.45 0.78
N SER A 53 -7.48 -1.75 0.68
CA SER A 53 -6.41 -2.34 -0.12
C SER A 53 -7.03 -3.06 -1.30
N THR A 54 -6.47 -2.86 -2.48
CA THR A 54 -6.97 -3.44 -3.73
C THR A 54 -5.89 -4.30 -4.36
N LEU A 55 -6.27 -5.49 -4.82
CA LEU A 55 -5.44 -6.42 -5.56
C LEU A 55 -6.06 -6.64 -6.94
N LEU A 56 -5.29 -6.33 -7.99
CA LEU A 56 -5.63 -6.62 -9.38
C LEU A 56 -4.63 -7.63 -9.93
N ARG A 57 -5.10 -8.81 -10.32
CA ARG A 57 -4.28 -9.83 -11.00
C ARG A 57 -4.66 -9.86 -12.46
N ILE A 58 -3.68 -9.72 -13.34
CA ILE A 58 -3.85 -9.80 -14.79
C ILE A 58 -3.04 -10.99 -15.28
N HIS A 59 -3.73 -11.96 -15.87
CA HIS A 59 -3.13 -13.18 -16.40
C HIS A 59 -2.69 -12.98 -17.85
N HIS A 60 -1.81 -13.87 -18.33
CA HIS A 60 -1.27 -13.80 -19.69
C HIS A 60 -2.35 -14.00 -20.77
N ASP A 61 -3.43 -14.71 -20.45
CA ASP A 61 -4.59 -14.89 -21.34
C ASP A 61 -5.53 -13.66 -21.36
N GLY A 62 -5.21 -12.62 -20.58
CA GLY A 62 -6.01 -11.41 -20.43
C GLY A 62 -7.13 -11.51 -19.41
N SER A 63 -7.31 -12.66 -18.75
CA SER A 63 -8.26 -12.77 -17.63
C SER A 63 -7.79 -11.93 -16.44
N THR A 64 -8.74 -11.37 -15.72
CA THR A 64 -8.46 -10.46 -14.60
C THR A 64 -9.23 -10.86 -13.35
N GLU A 65 -8.56 -10.79 -12.21
CA GLU A 65 -9.19 -10.94 -10.89
C GLU A 65 -9.04 -9.63 -10.13
N PHE A 66 -10.14 -9.17 -9.53
CA PHE A 66 -10.21 -7.95 -8.73
C PHE A 66 -10.70 -8.30 -7.33
N MET A 67 -9.91 -7.91 -6.33
CA MET A 67 -10.24 -8.12 -4.93
C MET A 67 -9.97 -6.84 -4.13
N GLU A 68 -10.89 -6.51 -3.24
CA GLU A 68 -10.75 -5.37 -2.33
C GLU A 68 -10.96 -5.82 -0.90
N LYS A 69 -10.15 -5.26 0.02
CA LYS A 69 -10.28 -5.44 1.46
C LYS A 69 -10.43 -4.08 2.14
N THR A 70 -11.54 -3.87 2.82
CA THR A 70 -11.75 -2.69 3.66
C THR A 70 -10.98 -2.81 4.96
N LEU A 71 -10.26 -1.75 5.32
CA LEU A 71 -9.55 -1.56 6.58
C LEU A 71 -10.47 -0.70 7.46
N ARG A 72 -10.81 -1.19 8.65
CA ARG A 72 -11.74 -0.52 9.57
C ARG A 72 -11.02 0.50 10.43
#